data_AF-D5V3Z8-F1
#
_entry.id   AF-D5V3Z8-F1
#
_cell.length_a   1.000
_cell.length_b   1.000
_cell.length_c   1.000
_cell.angle_alpha   90.00
_cell.angle_beta   90.00
_cell.angle_gamma   90.00
#
_symmetry.space_group_name_H-M   'P 1'
#
loop_
_entity.id
_entity.type
_entity.pdbx_description
1 polymer ?
#
loop_
_entity_poly.entity_id
_entity_poly.type
_entity_poly.pdbx_seq_one_letter_code
_entity_poly.pdbx_strand_id
1 'polypeptide(L)'
;MKIDIRKSALVLIEYQNEWLDEDSKLEHLMKDKKQFEESKINSKKVLEHGRKIGMNIIHVPFIVSSDYKEFGKEKAKLGLRAVIQKVNTWQGKSKDFHRDFLPKEDEFIVSGRLGVSGFAGSNLNEILRNNGIENIFLIGYATNVCVESTFREAHDKGYNTYVISDATSAFTKEQKDFFEVNIVHHFGALLDTKEFLYLQHKKLAHEIVLDYYKALSTGDIKEALTLVDDNIEYIAVKDTSETYPELYGTYRGKSELTDFFKHLSDFYITEDFRVDSFASNKNEAFIKGYLKYKIKRNDSIYDTFWMAHVTIKNGKLLSYRFFKDTALLEEKYSKC
;
A
#
# COMPACT_ATOMS: atom_id res chain seq x y z
N MET A 1 -1.92 1.15 16.90
CA MET A 1 -1.38 2.39 16.30
C MET A 1 -2.10 2.67 14.99
N LYS A 2 -2.52 3.92 14.70
CA LYS A 2 -3.22 4.26 13.45
C LYS A 2 -2.23 4.85 12.46
N ILE A 3 -1.60 3.99 11.66
CA ILE A 3 -0.60 4.38 10.63
C ILE A 3 -1.32 4.65 9.31
N ASP A 4 -1.02 5.76 8.63
CA ASP A 4 -1.51 6.02 7.27
C ASP A 4 -0.48 5.47 6.26
N ILE A 5 -0.84 4.38 5.60
CA ILE A 5 0.05 3.68 4.64
C ILE A 5 0.49 4.59 3.48
N ARG A 6 -0.35 5.56 3.08
CA ARG A 6 -0.03 6.48 1.98
C ARG A 6 1.06 7.49 2.35
N LYS A 7 1.21 7.77 3.64
CA LYS A 7 2.27 8.60 4.21
C LYS A 7 3.39 7.75 4.82
N SER A 8 3.53 6.52 4.35
CA SER A 8 4.48 5.55 4.89
C SER A 8 5.35 4.98 3.79
N ALA A 9 6.60 4.67 4.13
CA ALA A 9 7.53 4.00 3.24
C ALA A 9 8.23 2.83 3.96
N LEU A 10 8.40 1.72 3.25
CA LEU A 10 9.31 0.65 3.62
C LEU A 10 10.66 0.92 2.97
N VAL A 11 11.70 1.04 3.79
CA VAL A 11 13.06 1.36 3.38
C VAL A 11 13.95 0.13 3.60
N LEU A 12 14.46 -0.41 2.49
CA LEU A 12 15.28 -1.62 2.42
C LEU A 12 16.76 -1.24 2.34
N ILE A 13 17.51 -1.43 3.41
CA ILE A 13 18.93 -1.04 3.48
C ILE A 13 19.82 -2.22 3.09
N GLU A 14 20.54 -2.08 1.99
CA GLU A 14 21.61 -3.00 1.53
C GLU A 14 21.17 -4.46 1.30
N TYR A 15 20.03 -4.69 0.66
CA TYR A 15 19.65 -6.03 0.15
C TYR A 15 20.43 -6.40 -1.12
N GLN A 16 21.74 -6.38 -1.00
CA GLN A 16 22.71 -6.65 -2.07
C GLN A 16 23.36 -8.02 -1.87
N ASN A 17 23.90 -8.58 -2.94
CA ASN A 17 24.61 -9.86 -2.94
C ASN A 17 25.77 -9.88 -1.93
N GLU A 18 26.40 -8.74 -1.68
CA GLU A 18 27.43 -8.61 -0.65
C GLU A 18 26.94 -8.99 0.75
N TRP A 19 25.66 -8.91 1.05
CA TRP A 19 25.11 -9.47 2.29
C TRP A 19 24.57 -10.88 2.09
N LEU A 20 23.84 -11.12 1.00
CA LEU A 20 22.84 -12.18 0.94
C LEU A 20 23.19 -13.40 0.06
N ASP A 21 24.21 -13.29 -0.80
CA ASP A 21 24.66 -14.45 -1.59
C ASP A 21 25.40 -15.45 -0.69
N GLU A 22 25.21 -16.74 -0.93
CA GLU A 22 25.81 -17.83 -0.13
C GLU A 22 27.35 -17.77 -0.09
N ASP A 23 27.98 -17.28 -1.17
CA ASP A 23 29.43 -17.09 -1.28
C ASP A 23 29.91 -15.73 -0.75
N SER A 24 29.02 -14.95 -0.12
CA SER A 24 29.36 -13.65 0.44
C SER A 24 30.33 -13.78 1.62
N LYS A 25 31.35 -12.92 1.60
CA LYS A 25 32.26 -12.73 2.74
C LYS A 25 31.50 -12.30 4.01
N LEU A 26 30.46 -11.48 3.90
CA LEU A 26 29.75 -10.97 5.08
C LEU A 26 28.84 -12.03 5.69
N GLU A 27 28.19 -12.85 4.87
CA GLU A 27 27.41 -13.98 5.36
C GLU A 27 28.28 -14.91 6.22
N HIS A 28 29.50 -15.21 5.75
CA HIS A 28 30.44 -16.05 6.49
C HIS A 28 30.96 -15.43 7.80
N LEU A 29 30.90 -14.09 7.94
CA LEU A 29 31.30 -13.38 9.16
C LEU A 29 30.18 -13.31 10.20
N MET A 30 28.94 -13.69 9.86
CA MET A 30 27.82 -13.71 10.78
C MET A 30 28.04 -14.75 11.89
N LYS A 31 28.15 -14.28 13.14
CA LYS A 31 28.30 -15.17 14.31
C LYS A 31 26.95 -15.73 14.75
N ASP A 32 25.90 -14.92 14.67
CA ASP A 32 24.52 -15.35 14.91
C ASP A 32 23.83 -15.66 13.58
N LYS A 33 24.11 -16.86 13.04
CA LYS A 33 23.51 -17.31 11.76
C LYS A 33 22.00 -17.42 11.82
N LYS A 34 21.44 -17.80 12.97
CA LYS A 34 19.99 -17.96 13.13
C LYS A 34 19.28 -16.61 12.93
N GLN A 35 19.77 -15.57 13.61
CA GLN A 35 19.25 -14.21 13.46
C GLN A 35 19.33 -13.73 12.00
N PHE A 36 20.45 -14.03 11.32
CA PHE A 36 20.63 -13.66 9.92
C PHE A 36 19.62 -14.35 8.99
N GLU A 37 19.48 -15.68 9.09
CA GLU A 37 18.50 -16.44 8.30
C GLU A 37 17.06 -16.01 8.55
N GLU A 38 16.68 -15.80 9.82
CA GLU A 38 15.36 -15.29 10.19
C GLU A 38 15.10 -13.92 9.56
N SER A 39 16.09 -13.02 9.59
CA SER A 39 15.98 -11.70 8.98
C SER A 39 15.76 -11.76 7.47
N LYS A 40 16.42 -12.68 6.73
CA LYS A 40 16.18 -12.90 5.30
C LYS A 40 14.75 -13.34 5.02
N ILE A 41 14.25 -14.34 5.74
CA ILE A 41 12.90 -14.89 5.58
C ILE A 41 11.84 -13.82 5.86
N ASN A 42 12.00 -13.09 6.95
CA ASN A 42 11.04 -12.09 7.38
C ASN A 42 11.04 -10.85 6.49
N SER A 43 12.21 -10.42 6.02
CA SER A 43 12.33 -9.33 5.05
C SER A 43 11.52 -9.57 3.78
N LYS A 44 11.49 -10.82 3.26
CA LYS A 44 10.65 -11.16 2.10
C LYS A 44 9.17 -10.95 2.40
N LYS A 45 8.69 -11.44 3.54
CA LYS A 45 7.29 -11.28 3.97
C LYS A 45 6.92 -9.79 4.11
N VAL A 46 7.80 -9.01 4.74
CA VAL A 46 7.61 -7.57 4.92
C VAL A 46 7.55 -6.84 3.57
N LEU A 47 8.47 -7.14 2.64
CA LEU A 47 8.49 -6.55 1.31
C LEU A 47 7.23 -6.90 0.50
N GLU A 48 6.86 -8.18 0.47
CA GLU A 48 5.63 -8.64 -0.21
C GLU A 48 4.38 -7.97 0.35
N HIS A 49 4.28 -7.85 1.67
CA HIS A 49 3.15 -7.20 2.31
C HIS A 49 3.14 -5.70 2.05
N GLY A 50 4.27 -5.01 2.16
CA GLY A 50 4.41 -3.59 1.84
C GLY A 50 3.90 -3.29 0.42
N ARG A 51 4.30 -4.11 -0.56
CA ARG A 51 3.81 -4.07 -1.94
C ARG A 51 2.30 -4.29 -2.00
N LYS A 52 1.79 -5.33 -1.33
CA LYS A 52 0.36 -5.68 -1.31
C LYS A 52 -0.53 -4.57 -0.77
N ILE A 53 -0.07 -3.82 0.22
CA ILE A 53 -0.83 -2.71 0.83
C ILE A 53 -0.53 -1.35 0.16
N GLY A 54 0.18 -1.33 -0.97
CA GLY A 54 0.50 -0.10 -1.69
C GLY A 54 1.33 0.89 -0.88
N MET A 55 2.19 0.39 0.01
CA MET A 55 3.18 1.23 0.70
C MET A 55 4.30 1.60 -0.28
N ASN A 56 4.86 2.80 -0.15
CA ASN A 56 6.03 3.19 -0.93
C ASN A 56 7.21 2.27 -0.58
N ILE A 57 7.84 1.67 -1.60
CA ILE A 57 9.01 0.80 -1.42
C ILE A 57 10.25 1.56 -1.89
N ILE A 58 11.26 1.65 -1.01
CA ILE A 58 12.49 2.39 -1.28
C ILE A 58 13.69 1.50 -0.99
N HIS A 59 14.49 1.24 -2.01
CA HIS A 59 15.72 0.46 -1.92
C HIS A 59 16.91 1.38 -1.70
N VAL A 60 17.73 1.08 -0.70
CA VAL A 60 18.90 1.88 -0.31
C VAL A 60 20.16 1.03 -0.46
N PRO A 61 20.71 0.92 -1.68
CA PRO A 61 21.95 0.20 -1.90
C PRO A 61 23.14 1.02 -1.37
N PHE A 62 24.25 0.34 -1.14
CA PHE A 62 25.56 0.97 -1.04
C PHE A 62 26.30 0.79 -2.37
N ILE A 63 26.63 1.90 -3.04
CA ILE A 63 27.27 1.89 -4.35
C ILE A 63 28.48 2.81 -4.30
N VAL A 64 29.64 2.26 -4.65
CA VAL A 64 30.90 2.98 -4.79
C VAL A 64 31.54 2.62 -6.12
N SER A 65 32.32 3.55 -6.66
CA SER A 65 33.09 3.30 -7.88
C SER A 65 34.15 2.21 -7.66
N SER A 66 34.63 1.61 -8.75
CA SER A 66 35.64 0.54 -8.71
C SER A 66 37.00 0.98 -8.19
N ASP A 67 37.28 2.29 -8.21
CA ASP A 67 38.50 2.87 -7.65
C ASP A 67 38.30 3.43 -6.23
N TYR A 68 37.08 3.37 -5.68
CA TYR A 68 36.68 3.91 -4.38
C TYR A 68 37.01 5.39 -4.17
N LYS A 69 37.08 6.19 -5.25
CA LYS A 69 37.48 7.61 -5.16
C LYS A 69 36.56 8.45 -4.28
N GLU A 70 35.32 8.00 -4.04
CA GLU A 70 34.38 8.63 -3.11
C GLU A 70 34.95 8.67 -1.68
N PHE A 71 35.89 7.80 -1.35
CA PHE A 71 36.55 7.81 -0.05
C PHE A 71 37.75 8.76 0.05
N GLY A 72 38.04 9.52 -1.01
CA GLY A 72 39.08 10.55 -1.06
C GLY A 72 40.38 10.08 -1.72
N LYS A 73 41.15 11.04 -2.25
CA LYS A 73 42.37 10.79 -3.04
C LYS A 73 43.45 10.01 -2.30
N GLU A 74 43.59 10.23 -0.99
CA GLU A 74 44.56 9.52 -0.14
C GLU A 74 44.08 8.15 0.36
N LYS A 75 42.88 7.70 -0.07
CA LYS A 75 42.13 6.58 0.51
C LYS A 75 41.78 6.81 2.00
N ALA A 76 40.61 6.32 2.41
CA ALA A 76 40.27 6.36 3.84
C ALA A 76 41.20 5.45 4.67
N LYS A 77 41.63 5.95 5.84
CA LYS A 77 42.62 5.29 6.72
C LYS A 77 42.00 4.56 7.91
N LEU A 78 40.76 4.89 8.29
CA LEU A 78 40.08 4.35 9.48
C LEU A 78 38.67 3.82 9.15
N GLY A 79 38.19 2.94 10.04
CA GLY A 79 36.81 2.44 10.06
C GLY A 79 36.41 1.66 8.80
N LEU A 80 35.10 1.57 8.56
CA LEU A 80 34.53 0.80 7.44
C LEU A 80 35.04 1.28 6.08
N ARG A 81 35.22 2.60 5.89
CA ARG A 81 35.76 3.15 4.64
C ARG A 81 37.15 2.59 4.32
N ALA A 82 38.01 2.43 5.32
CA ALA A 82 39.33 1.82 5.11
C ALA A 82 39.23 0.30 4.86
N VAL A 83 38.39 -0.39 5.63
CA VAL A 83 38.22 -1.85 5.50
C VAL A 83 37.65 -2.22 4.13
N ILE A 84 36.61 -1.55 3.66
CA ILE A 84 35.94 -1.79 2.37
C ILE A 84 36.95 -1.74 1.22
N GLN A 85 37.80 -0.70 1.19
CA GLN A 85 38.85 -0.58 0.18
C GLN A 85 39.91 -1.68 0.30
N LYS A 86 40.33 -1.98 1.53
CA LYS A 86 41.38 -2.98 1.79
C LYS A 86 40.96 -4.38 1.36
N VAL A 87 39.70 -4.73 1.54
CA VAL A 87 39.17 -6.07 1.22
C VAL A 87 38.50 -6.16 -0.16
N ASN A 88 38.46 -5.03 -0.89
CA ASN A 88 37.95 -4.89 -2.25
C ASN A 88 36.53 -5.48 -2.42
N THR A 89 35.60 -4.98 -1.61
CA THR A 89 34.20 -5.43 -1.48
C THR A 89 33.22 -4.38 -2.03
N TRP A 90 31.95 -4.74 -2.27
CA TRP A 90 30.97 -3.96 -3.05
C TRP A 90 31.40 -3.68 -4.49
N GLN A 91 31.90 -4.71 -5.18
CA GLN A 91 32.36 -4.65 -6.57
C GLN A 91 31.78 -5.78 -7.41
N GLY A 92 31.76 -5.60 -8.73
CA GLY A 92 31.22 -6.61 -9.63
C GLY A 92 29.77 -6.97 -9.26
N LYS A 93 29.49 -8.27 -9.08
CA LYS A 93 28.16 -8.77 -8.70
C LYS A 93 27.77 -8.48 -7.26
N SER A 94 28.73 -8.27 -6.36
CA SER A 94 28.41 -8.16 -4.93
C SER A 94 27.66 -6.86 -4.59
N LYS A 95 27.87 -5.80 -5.37
CA LYS A 95 27.08 -4.56 -5.27
C LYS A 95 25.68 -4.66 -5.90
N ASP A 96 25.37 -5.72 -6.65
CA ASP A 96 24.05 -5.82 -7.28
C ASP A 96 23.01 -6.23 -6.23
N PHE A 97 21.74 -5.88 -6.47
CA PHE A 97 20.64 -6.33 -5.63
C PHE A 97 20.54 -7.86 -5.67
N HIS A 98 20.23 -8.44 -4.51
CA HIS A 98 19.99 -9.87 -4.42
C HIS A 98 18.70 -10.24 -5.16
N ARG A 99 18.70 -11.40 -5.82
CA ARG A 99 17.59 -11.86 -6.69
C ARG A 99 16.22 -11.85 -6.01
N ASP A 100 16.19 -12.07 -4.71
CA ASP A 100 14.95 -12.10 -3.92
C ASP A 100 14.39 -10.72 -3.56
N PHE A 101 15.19 -9.67 -3.77
CA PHE A 101 14.90 -8.30 -3.36
C PHE A 101 15.08 -7.31 -4.51
N LEU A 102 14.92 -7.79 -5.76
CA LEU A 102 14.99 -6.93 -6.93
C LEU A 102 13.92 -5.81 -6.84
N PRO A 103 14.32 -4.55 -7.08
CA PRO A 103 13.37 -3.46 -7.24
C PRO A 103 12.42 -3.71 -8.40
N LYS A 104 11.15 -3.34 -8.22
CA LYS A 104 10.19 -3.23 -9.33
C LYS A 104 10.28 -1.86 -10.01
N GLU A 105 9.70 -1.75 -11.19
CA GLU A 105 9.72 -0.53 -12.01
C GLU A 105 9.08 0.69 -11.31
N ASP A 106 8.09 0.45 -10.45
CA ASP A 106 7.36 1.46 -9.68
C ASP A 106 7.99 1.75 -8.29
N GLU A 107 9.15 1.18 -7.98
CA GLU A 107 9.82 1.33 -6.69
C GLU A 107 11.03 2.27 -6.78
N PHE A 108 11.31 2.98 -5.68
CA PHE A 108 12.42 3.93 -5.66
C PHE A 108 13.74 3.22 -5.39
N ILE A 109 14.79 3.64 -6.09
CA ILE A 109 16.18 3.27 -5.79
C ILE A 109 16.95 4.53 -5.40
N VAL A 110 17.45 4.55 -4.17
CA VAL A 110 18.28 5.65 -3.66
C VAL A 110 19.64 5.64 -4.36
N SER A 111 20.10 6.83 -4.70
CA SER A 111 21.39 7.07 -5.35
C SER A 111 22.21 8.08 -4.56
N GLY A 112 23.52 8.11 -4.80
CA GLY A 112 24.44 9.09 -4.21
C GLY A 112 24.90 8.79 -2.78
N ARG A 113 24.36 7.76 -2.11
CA ARG A 113 24.74 7.42 -0.72
C ARG A 113 26.25 7.16 -0.59
N LEU A 114 26.92 7.95 0.24
CA LEU A 114 28.37 7.84 0.51
C LEU A 114 28.70 7.46 1.96
N GLY A 115 27.72 7.52 2.86
CA GLY A 115 27.89 7.20 4.28
C GLY A 115 27.11 5.97 4.75
N VAL A 116 27.25 5.68 6.04
CA VAL A 116 26.54 4.57 6.69
C VAL A 116 25.04 4.82 6.82
N SER A 117 24.62 6.06 7.07
CA SER A 117 23.20 6.43 7.01
C SER A 117 22.71 6.38 5.56
N GLY A 118 21.50 5.90 5.36
CA GLY A 118 20.78 5.92 4.09
C GLY A 118 20.58 7.32 3.53
N PHE A 119 20.64 8.36 4.37
CA PHE A 119 20.54 9.77 3.98
C PHE A 119 21.89 10.42 3.66
N ALA A 120 23.01 9.83 4.07
CA ALA A 120 24.30 10.49 4.02
C ALA A 120 24.82 10.62 2.57
N GLY A 121 24.61 11.81 2.00
CA GLY A 121 24.97 12.15 0.62
C GLY A 121 24.00 11.63 -0.44
N SER A 122 22.86 11.08 -0.03
CA SER A 122 21.91 10.43 -0.94
C SER A 122 20.68 11.30 -1.24
N ASN A 123 19.86 10.86 -2.20
CA ASN A 123 18.56 11.46 -2.51
C ASN A 123 17.37 10.89 -1.70
N LEU A 124 17.62 10.14 -0.61
CA LEU A 124 16.57 9.48 0.18
C LEU A 124 15.59 10.50 0.79
N ASN A 125 16.09 11.60 1.34
CA ASN A 125 15.26 12.62 1.97
C ASN A 125 14.32 13.28 0.95
N GLU A 126 14.83 13.55 -0.25
CA GLU A 126 14.10 14.18 -1.33
C GLU A 126 12.98 13.26 -1.82
N ILE A 127 13.26 11.97 -1.99
CA ILE A 127 12.24 10.95 -2.31
C ILE A 127 11.14 10.95 -1.25
N LEU A 128 11.51 10.86 0.03
CA LEU A 128 10.55 10.80 1.14
C LEU A 128 9.69 12.08 1.23
N ARG A 129 10.32 13.27 1.15
CA ARG A 129 9.62 14.55 1.24
C ARG A 129 8.68 14.79 0.07
N ASN A 130 9.12 14.53 -1.16
CA ASN A 130 8.31 14.76 -2.35
C ASN A 130 7.09 13.85 -2.42
N ASN A 131 7.16 12.67 -1.78
CA ASN A 131 6.04 11.73 -1.66
C ASN A 131 5.22 11.91 -0.36
N GLY A 132 5.45 12.96 0.41
CA GLY A 132 4.67 13.27 1.62
C GLY A 132 4.80 12.20 2.72
N ILE A 133 5.93 11.50 2.78
CA ILE A 133 6.18 10.44 3.75
C ILE A 133 6.42 11.04 5.14
N GLU A 134 5.74 10.49 6.13
CA GLU A 134 5.86 10.87 7.55
C GLU A 134 6.36 9.69 8.39
N ASN A 135 6.07 8.45 7.97
CA ASN A 135 6.41 7.23 8.70
C ASN A 135 7.37 6.36 7.88
N ILE A 136 8.44 5.89 8.49
CA ILE A 136 9.45 5.07 7.82
C ILE A 136 9.60 3.74 8.56
N PHE A 137 9.56 2.64 7.82
CA PHE A 137 9.84 1.29 8.33
C PHE A 137 11.19 0.83 7.77
N LEU A 138 12.16 0.62 8.64
CA LEU A 138 13.51 0.20 8.27
C LEU A 138 13.65 -1.31 8.39
N ILE A 139 14.21 -1.92 7.33
CA ILE A 139 14.70 -3.29 7.31
C ILE A 139 16.09 -3.35 6.65
N GLY A 140 16.84 -4.43 6.89
CA GLY A 140 18.14 -4.66 6.25
C GLY A 140 19.33 -4.65 7.19
N TYR A 141 20.49 -4.24 6.67
CA TYR A 141 21.79 -4.56 7.27
C TYR A 141 22.78 -3.39 7.29
N ALA A 142 23.71 -3.33 8.25
CA ALA A 142 23.67 -4.04 9.54
C ALA A 142 22.84 -3.24 10.57
N THR A 143 22.17 -3.93 11.51
CA THR A 143 21.28 -3.30 12.51
C THR A 143 21.94 -2.15 13.26
N ASN A 144 23.12 -2.38 13.85
CA ASN A 144 23.83 -1.42 14.69
C ASN A 144 24.78 -0.48 13.90
N VAL A 145 24.70 -0.48 12.56
CA VAL A 145 25.55 0.35 11.69
C VAL A 145 24.68 1.15 10.76
N CYS A 146 24.29 0.59 9.61
CA CYS A 146 23.59 1.35 8.57
C CYS A 146 22.13 1.58 8.94
N VAL A 147 21.44 0.58 9.52
CA VAL A 147 20.06 0.72 9.98
C VAL A 147 19.99 1.73 11.12
N GLU A 148 20.79 1.57 12.18
CA GLU A 148 20.85 2.51 13.31
C GLU A 148 21.23 3.93 12.88
N SER A 149 22.22 4.09 11.99
CA SER A 149 22.61 5.43 11.51
C SER A 149 21.48 6.11 10.75
N THR A 150 20.78 5.35 9.89
CA THR A 150 19.61 5.84 9.15
C THR A 150 18.47 6.17 10.10
N PHE A 151 18.26 5.34 11.12
CA PHE A 151 17.22 5.52 12.15
C PHE A 151 17.39 6.82 12.94
N ARG A 152 18.62 7.08 13.42
CA ARG A 152 18.95 8.32 14.14
C ARG A 152 18.80 9.54 13.25
N GLU A 153 19.29 9.48 12.00
CA GLU A 153 19.17 10.62 11.11
C GLU A 153 17.71 10.85 10.64
N ALA A 154 16.90 9.80 10.51
CA ALA A 154 15.47 9.93 10.22
C ALA A 154 14.75 10.69 11.34
N HIS A 155 15.08 10.41 12.60
CA HIS A 155 14.59 11.17 13.75
C HIS A 155 14.96 12.65 13.65
N ASP A 156 16.22 12.97 13.39
CA ASP A 156 16.69 14.37 13.29
C ASP A 156 16.03 15.12 12.12
N LYS A 157 15.61 14.40 11.07
CA LYS A 157 14.83 14.94 9.95
C LYS A 157 13.32 15.02 10.22
N GLY A 158 12.85 14.51 11.36
CA GLY A 158 11.45 14.61 11.80
C GLY A 158 10.52 13.51 11.29
N TYR A 159 11.05 12.33 10.94
CA TYR A 159 10.22 11.17 10.56
C TYR A 159 9.86 10.30 11.77
N ASN A 160 8.65 9.76 11.78
CA ASN A 160 8.28 8.68 12.69
C ASN A 160 8.92 7.38 12.20
N THR A 161 9.96 6.92 12.89
CA THR A 161 10.76 5.80 12.39
C THR A 161 10.52 4.54 13.21
N TYR A 162 10.30 3.44 12.50
CA TYR A 162 10.10 2.11 13.04
C TYR A 162 11.19 1.18 12.49
N VAL A 163 11.79 0.35 13.33
CA VAL A 163 12.65 -0.74 12.87
C VAL A 163 11.87 -2.04 13.01
N ILE A 164 11.79 -2.82 11.93
CA ILE A 164 11.21 -4.17 11.99
C ILE A 164 12.31 -5.11 12.45
N SER A 165 12.38 -5.33 13.76
CA SER A 165 13.50 -5.96 14.47
C SER A 165 13.90 -7.28 13.82
N ASP A 166 12.96 -8.19 13.62
CA ASP A 166 13.19 -9.53 13.07
C ASP A 166 13.37 -9.56 11.55
N ALA A 167 13.42 -8.40 10.88
CA ALA A 167 13.82 -8.19 9.49
C ALA A 167 15.13 -7.37 9.36
N THR A 168 15.92 -7.32 10.44
CA THR A 168 17.28 -6.76 10.45
C THR A 168 18.25 -7.73 11.10
N SER A 169 19.56 -7.60 10.80
CA SER A 169 20.59 -8.36 11.51
C SER A 169 21.89 -7.59 11.72
N ALA A 170 22.56 -7.89 12.83
CA ALA A 170 23.95 -7.53 13.12
C ALA A 170 24.80 -8.80 13.23
N PHE A 171 26.14 -8.66 13.19
CA PHE A 171 27.05 -9.81 13.23
C PHE A 171 26.88 -10.66 14.49
N THR A 172 26.54 -10.05 15.63
CA THR A 172 26.26 -10.75 16.89
C THR A 172 24.93 -10.32 17.50
N LYS A 173 24.37 -11.18 18.35
CA LYS A 173 23.15 -10.89 19.09
C LYS A 173 23.33 -9.68 20.01
N GLU A 174 24.46 -9.56 20.68
CA GLU A 174 24.73 -8.47 21.63
C GLU A 174 24.74 -7.11 20.95
N GLN A 175 25.26 -7.03 19.72
CA GLN A 175 25.24 -5.79 18.93
C GLN A 175 23.81 -5.35 18.58
N LYS A 176 22.97 -6.32 18.17
CA LYS A 176 21.55 -6.07 17.89
C LYS A 176 20.78 -5.69 19.15
N ASP A 177 20.90 -6.50 20.21
CA ASP A 177 20.24 -6.27 21.50
C ASP A 177 20.61 -4.91 22.08
N PHE A 178 21.87 -4.49 21.97
CA PHE A 178 22.30 -3.19 22.48
C PHE A 178 21.52 -2.05 21.82
N PHE A 179 21.41 -2.06 20.49
CA PHE A 179 20.61 -1.08 19.75
C PHE A 179 19.14 -1.14 20.16
N GLU A 180 18.55 -2.33 20.14
CA GLU A 180 17.12 -2.53 20.39
C GLU A 180 16.69 -2.10 21.80
N VAL A 181 17.48 -2.46 22.81
CA VAL A 181 17.15 -2.19 24.22
C VAL A 181 17.51 -0.75 24.62
N ASN A 182 18.70 -0.29 24.23
CA ASN A 182 19.25 0.95 24.80
C ASN A 182 19.07 2.18 23.90
N ILE A 183 18.92 1.98 22.58
CA ILE A 183 18.93 3.09 21.63
C ILE A 183 17.53 3.39 21.11
N VAL A 184 16.75 2.37 20.74
CA VAL A 184 15.52 2.59 19.95
C VAL A 184 14.55 3.59 20.59
N HIS A 185 14.32 3.47 21.90
CA HIS A 185 13.36 4.32 22.63
C HIS A 185 13.70 5.83 22.60
N HIS A 186 14.93 6.21 22.25
CA HIS A 186 15.31 7.61 22.11
C HIS A 186 14.90 8.22 20.77
N PHE A 187 14.78 7.42 19.70
CA PHE A 187 14.64 7.95 18.33
C PHE A 187 13.43 7.39 17.56
N GLY A 188 12.72 6.40 18.10
CA GLY A 188 11.58 5.79 17.42
C GLY A 188 11.05 4.54 18.13
N ALA A 189 10.60 3.55 17.37
CA ALA A 189 9.98 2.34 17.93
C ALA A 189 10.42 1.05 17.21
N LEU A 190 10.26 -0.07 17.91
CA LEU A 190 10.37 -1.41 17.34
C LEU A 190 9.01 -1.94 16.92
N LEU A 191 9.04 -2.77 15.87
CA LEU A 191 7.97 -3.69 15.50
C LEU A 191 8.59 -5.04 15.16
N ASP A 192 7.83 -6.11 15.30
CA ASP A 192 8.15 -7.37 14.63
C ASP A 192 7.41 -7.51 13.29
N THR A 193 7.78 -8.52 12.51
CA THR A 193 7.15 -8.80 11.21
C THR A 193 5.66 -9.08 11.38
N LYS A 194 5.25 -9.77 12.45
CA LYS A 194 3.85 -10.08 12.69
C LYS A 194 3.03 -8.81 12.88
N GLU A 195 3.52 -7.85 13.65
CA GLU A 195 2.91 -6.54 13.85
C GLU A 195 2.83 -5.74 12.54
N PHE A 196 3.90 -5.75 11.74
CA PHE A 196 3.91 -5.09 10.44
C PHE A 196 2.86 -5.70 9.48
N LEU A 197 2.70 -7.03 9.48
CA LEU A 197 1.71 -7.72 8.64
C LEU A 197 0.26 -7.41 9.01
N TYR A 198 -0.01 -6.87 10.22
CA TYR A 198 -1.34 -6.37 10.59
C TYR A 198 -1.64 -4.98 10.01
N LEU A 199 -0.66 -4.28 9.45
CA LEU A 199 -0.91 -3.01 8.77
C LEU A 199 -1.74 -3.24 7.52
N GLN A 200 -2.74 -2.37 7.30
CA GLN A 200 -3.65 -2.46 6.18
C GLN A 200 -3.75 -1.12 5.47
N HIS A 201 -3.79 -1.16 4.14
CA HIS A 201 -4.19 -0.03 3.34
C HIS A 201 -5.68 0.27 3.60
N LYS A 202 -5.97 1.42 4.19
CA LYS A 202 -7.35 1.90 4.25
C LYS A 202 -7.65 2.61 2.94
N LYS A 203 -8.32 1.88 2.03
CA LYS A 203 -8.85 2.48 0.80
C LYS A 203 -9.67 3.71 1.15
N LEU A 204 -9.50 4.76 0.36
CA LEU A 204 -10.34 5.94 0.42
C LEU A 204 -11.77 5.62 -0.04
N ALA A 205 -12.69 6.48 0.38
CA ALA A 205 -14.09 6.38 -0.01
C ALA A 205 -14.27 6.25 -1.53
N HIS A 206 -13.52 7.05 -2.29
CA HIS A 206 -13.60 7.02 -3.75
C HIS A 206 -13.11 5.70 -4.36
N GLU A 207 -12.04 5.11 -3.84
CA GLU A 207 -11.50 3.85 -4.35
C GLU A 207 -12.50 2.72 -4.13
N ILE A 208 -13.08 2.65 -2.93
CA ILE A 208 -14.09 1.64 -2.57
C ILE A 208 -15.31 1.76 -3.49
N VAL A 209 -15.77 2.99 -3.75
CA VAL A 209 -16.94 3.22 -4.61
C VAL A 209 -16.65 2.93 -6.08
N LEU A 210 -15.46 3.29 -6.59
CA LEU A 210 -15.07 2.97 -7.96
C LEU A 210 -14.94 1.46 -8.17
N ASP A 211 -14.33 0.74 -7.23
CA ASP A 211 -14.24 -0.72 -7.29
C ASP A 211 -15.64 -1.36 -7.25
N TYR A 212 -16.54 -0.81 -6.43
CA TYR A 212 -17.93 -1.25 -6.35
C TYR A 212 -18.66 -1.09 -7.69
N TYR A 213 -18.58 0.08 -8.32
CA TYR A 213 -19.18 0.29 -9.65
C TYR A 213 -18.50 -0.52 -10.75
N LYS A 214 -17.19 -0.72 -10.68
CA LYS A 214 -16.46 -1.59 -11.60
C LYS A 214 -17.00 -3.02 -11.53
N ALA A 215 -17.14 -3.58 -10.32
CA ALA A 215 -17.69 -4.91 -10.12
C ALA A 215 -19.14 -5.03 -10.64
N LEU A 216 -19.99 -4.02 -10.37
CA LEU A 216 -21.34 -3.97 -10.93
C LEU A 216 -21.35 -3.92 -12.47
N SER A 217 -20.47 -3.12 -13.07
CA SER A 217 -20.41 -2.95 -14.54
C SER A 217 -19.99 -4.23 -15.27
N THR A 218 -19.22 -5.11 -14.62
CA THR A 218 -18.82 -6.42 -15.15
C THR A 218 -19.78 -7.54 -14.78
N GLY A 219 -20.88 -7.24 -14.07
CA GLY A 219 -21.84 -8.23 -13.58
C GLY A 219 -21.33 -9.10 -12.42
N ASP A 220 -20.20 -8.75 -11.80
CA ASP A 220 -19.64 -9.49 -10.67
C ASP A 220 -20.27 -9.03 -9.35
N ILE A 221 -21.52 -9.45 -9.14
CA ILE A 221 -22.28 -9.13 -7.93
C ILE A 221 -21.55 -9.66 -6.68
N LYS A 222 -20.86 -10.79 -6.79
CA LYS A 222 -20.16 -11.40 -5.65
C LYS A 222 -19.02 -10.50 -5.18
N GLU A 223 -18.21 -9.98 -6.11
CA GLU A 223 -17.15 -9.03 -5.80
C GLU A 223 -17.73 -7.72 -5.24
N ALA A 224 -18.78 -7.18 -5.86
CA ALA A 224 -19.44 -5.97 -5.37
C ALA A 224 -19.90 -6.10 -3.91
N LEU A 225 -20.46 -7.26 -3.53
CA LEU A 225 -20.90 -7.53 -2.16
C LEU A 225 -19.76 -7.68 -1.14
N THR A 226 -18.51 -7.92 -1.57
CA THR A 226 -17.35 -7.93 -0.64
C THR A 226 -17.05 -6.52 -0.10
N LEU A 227 -17.35 -5.48 -0.89
CA LEU A 227 -17.14 -4.07 -0.59
C LEU A 227 -18.27 -3.45 0.24
N VAL A 228 -19.31 -4.22 0.53
CA VAL A 228 -20.51 -3.77 1.23
C VAL A 228 -20.50 -4.27 2.69
N ASP A 229 -20.92 -3.42 3.63
CA ASP A 229 -21.07 -3.77 5.04
C ASP A 229 -22.21 -4.77 5.21
N ASP A 230 -22.11 -5.67 6.19
CA ASP A 230 -23.15 -6.68 6.40
C ASP A 230 -24.49 -6.03 6.85
N ASN A 231 -24.44 -4.81 7.39
CA ASN A 231 -25.60 -4.01 7.80
C ASN A 231 -25.92 -2.86 6.82
N ILE A 232 -25.56 -3.01 5.54
CA ILE A 232 -25.87 -2.01 4.51
C ILE A 232 -27.36 -1.61 4.51
N GLU A 233 -27.62 -0.30 4.41
CA GLU A 233 -28.92 0.21 4.00
C GLU A 233 -28.84 0.75 2.57
N TYR A 234 -29.51 0.07 1.64
CA TYR A 234 -29.49 0.42 0.21
C TYR A 234 -30.87 0.91 -0.24
N ILE A 235 -30.98 2.19 -0.57
CA ILE A 235 -32.22 2.81 -1.05
C ILE A 235 -32.15 2.94 -2.57
N ALA A 236 -32.88 2.08 -3.27
CA ALA A 236 -33.09 2.17 -4.71
C ALA A 236 -34.13 3.27 -5.00
N VAL A 237 -33.65 4.52 -5.08
CA VAL A 237 -34.43 5.71 -5.49
C VAL A 237 -35.40 6.24 -4.44
N LYS A 238 -36.39 5.44 -4.03
CA LYS A 238 -37.40 5.77 -3.01
C LYS A 238 -37.41 4.68 -1.94
N ASP A 239 -37.76 5.04 -0.71
CA ASP A 239 -37.80 4.08 0.41
C ASP A 239 -38.90 3.03 0.24
N THR A 240 -40.03 3.42 -0.37
CA THR A 240 -41.14 2.55 -0.77
C THR A 240 -41.74 3.04 -2.09
N SER A 241 -42.47 2.15 -2.75
CA SER A 241 -43.24 2.50 -3.94
C SER A 241 -44.46 1.59 -4.07
N GLU A 242 -45.64 2.17 -4.17
CA GLU A 242 -46.87 1.44 -4.47
C GLU A 242 -46.97 1.04 -5.95
N THR A 243 -46.34 1.81 -6.85
CA THR A 243 -46.49 1.64 -8.30
C THR A 243 -45.55 0.58 -8.89
N TYR A 244 -44.28 0.61 -8.46
CA TYR A 244 -43.23 -0.33 -8.90
C TYR A 244 -42.37 -0.82 -7.72
N PRO A 245 -42.92 -1.62 -6.79
CA PRO A 245 -42.21 -2.10 -5.58
C PRO A 245 -40.99 -2.97 -5.90
N GLU A 246 -40.94 -3.56 -7.09
CA GLU A 246 -39.80 -4.33 -7.59
C GLU A 246 -38.64 -3.46 -8.15
N LEU A 247 -38.90 -2.20 -8.46
CA LEU A 247 -37.91 -1.27 -9.04
C LEU A 247 -37.38 -0.24 -8.04
N TYR A 248 -38.12 -0.03 -6.94
CA TYR A 248 -37.82 0.94 -5.91
C TYR A 248 -38.00 0.33 -4.52
N GLY A 249 -37.19 0.76 -3.55
CA GLY A 249 -37.34 0.34 -2.17
C GLY A 249 -36.04 0.41 -1.37
N THR A 250 -36.14 0.07 -0.09
CA THR A 250 -35.00 -0.07 0.81
C THR A 250 -34.66 -1.54 1.04
N TYR A 251 -33.42 -1.92 0.75
CA TYR A 251 -32.86 -3.25 0.94
C TYR A 251 -31.83 -3.22 2.06
N ARG A 252 -32.00 -4.09 3.07
CA ARG A 252 -31.18 -4.14 4.27
C ARG A 252 -30.35 -5.41 4.32
N GLY A 253 -29.04 -5.23 4.46
CA GLY A 253 -28.09 -6.32 4.45
C GLY A 253 -27.85 -6.94 3.07
N LYS A 254 -26.88 -7.86 3.02
CA LYS A 254 -26.41 -8.44 1.75
C LYS A 254 -27.41 -9.35 1.07
N SER A 255 -28.29 -10.03 1.83
CA SER A 255 -29.28 -10.95 1.25
C SER A 255 -30.28 -10.19 0.39
N GLU A 256 -30.96 -9.19 0.95
CA GLU A 256 -31.95 -8.39 0.24
C GLU A 256 -31.32 -7.64 -0.95
N LEU A 257 -30.10 -7.13 -0.76
CA LEU A 257 -29.36 -6.46 -1.84
C LEU A 257 -28.99 -7.41 -2.99
N THR A 258 -28.67 -8.67 -2.69
CA THR A 258 -28.40 -9.69 -3.72
C THR A 258 -29.65 -9.96 -4.54
N ASP A 259 -30.81 -10.09 -3.89
CA ASP A 259 -32.08 -10.34 -4.54
C ASP A 259 -32.49 -9.17 -5.42
N PHE A 260 -32.28 -7.93 -4.96
CA PHE A 260 -32.48 -6.73 -5.77
C PHE A 260 -31.67 -6.77 -7.08
N PHE A 261 -30.36 -7.05 -7.02
CA PHE A 261 -29.53 -7.07 -8.22
C PHE A 261 -29.90 -8.16 -9.21
N LYS A 262 -30.33 -9.34 -8.72
CA LYS A 262 -30.84 -10.41 -9.58
C LYS A 262 -32.10 -9.96 -10.30
N HIS A 263 -33.08 -9.43 -9.57
CA HIS A 263 -34.36 -9.02 -10.13
C HIS A 263 -34.25 -7.81 -11.07
N LEU A 264 -33.29 -6.89 -10.86
CA LEU A 264 -33.13 -5.73 -11.74
C LEU A 264 -32.91 -6.12 -13.20
N SER A 265 -32.20 -7.23 -13.43
CA SER A 265 -31.94 -7.78 -14.76
C SER A 265 -33.18 -8.34 -15.44
N ASP A 266 -34.26 -8.64 -14.70
CA ASP A 266 -35.52 -9.13 -15.25
C ASP A 266 -36.33 -8.01 -15.91
N PHE A 267 -36.07 -6.74 -15.54
CA PHE A 267 -36.82 -5.58 -16.01
C PHE A 267 -36.09 -4.77 -17.09
N TYR A 268 -34.76 -4.73 -17.06
CA TYR A 268 -33.96 -3.89 -17.94
C TYR A 268 -32.88 -4.66 -18.68
N ILE A 269 -32.53 -4.14 -19.86
CA ILE A 269 -31.25 -4.39 -20.51
C ILE A 269 -30.43 -3.11 -20.36
N THR A 270 -29.27 -3.21 -19.73
CA THR A 270 -28.35 -2.07 -19.59
C THR A 270 -27.62 -1.82 -20.91
N GLU A 271 -27.86 -0.67 -21.54
CA GLU A 271 -27.17 -0.27 -22.78
C GLU A 271 -25.97 0.64 -22.50
N ASP A 272 -26.08 1.55 -21.52
CA ASP A 272 -24.99 2.40 -21.04
C ASP A 272 -25.15 2.60 -19.53
N PHE A 273 -24.05 2.46 -18.80
CA PHE A 273 -23.98 2.83 -17.39
C PHE A 273 -22.58 3.35 -17.11
N ARG A 274 -22.48 4.66 -16.88
CA ARG A 274 -21.19 5.32 -16.68
C ARG A 274 -21.21 6.25 -15.48
N VAL A 275 -20.06 6.32 -14.83
CA VAL A 275 -19.75 7.30 -13.80
C VAL A 275 -19.08 8.48 -14.49
N ASP A 276 -19.72 9.66 -14.47
CA ASP A 276 -19.21 10.85 -15.14
C ASP A 276 -18.30 11.67 -14.21
N SER A 277 -18.71 11.82 -12.94
CA SER A 277 -17.97 12.62 -11.96
C SER A 277 -18.25 12.17 -10.54
N PHE A 278 -17.34 12.54 -9.64
CA PHE A 278 -17.30 12.02 -8.29
C PHE A 278 -16.75 13.07 -7.31
N ALA A 279 -17.31 13.14 -6.11
CA ALA A 279 -16.80 13.94 -4.99
C ALA A 279 -16.86 13.13 -3.69
N SER A 280 -15.79 13.10 -2.89
CA SER A 280 -15.79 12.41 -1.59
C SER A 280 -15.01 13.13 -0.51
N ASN A 281 -15.38 12.82 0.73
CA ASN A 281 -14.51 12.99 1.89
C ASN A 281 -14.03 11.60 2.41
N LYS A 282 -13.62 11.49 3.68
CA LYS A 282 -13.13 10.22 4.26
C LYS A 282 -14.21 9.14 4.39
N ASN A 283 -15.47 9.54 4.60
CA ASN A 283 -16.56 8.65 4.98
C ASN A 283 -17.75 8.72 4.01
N GLU A 284 -17.78 9.65 3.08
CA GLU A 284 -18.93 9.88 2.20
C GLU A 284 -18.48 10.14 0.77
N ALA A 285 -19.34 9.77 -0.17
CA ALA A 285 -19.15 9.92 -1.59
C ALA A 285 -20.45 10.32 -2.28
N PHE A 286 -20.36 11.30 -3.18
CA PHE A 286 -21.39 11.70 -4.12
C PHE A 286 -20.92 11.37 -5.52
N ILE A 287 -21.76 10.65 -6.25
CA ILE A 287 -21.47 10.17 -7.59
C ILE A 287 -22.51 10.74 -8.52
N LYS A 288 -22.09 11.21 -9.69
CA LYS A 288 -22.97 11.57 -10.80
C LYS A 288 -22.57 10.74 -12.00
N GLY A 289 -23.56 10.23 -12.70
CA GLY A 289 -23.35 9.48 -13.92
C GLY A 289 -24.52 9.59 -14.88
N TYR A 290 -24.43 8.79 -15.94
CA TYR A 290 -25.48 8.61 -16.92
C TYR A 290 -25.81 7.13 -17.02
N LEU A 291 -27.09 6.83 -17.24
CA LEU A 291 -27.55 5.49 -17.52
C LEU A 291 -28.51 5.52 -18.71
N LYS A 292 -28.52 4.42 -19.44
CA LYS A 292 -29.45 4.13 -20.53
C LYS A 292 -29.87 2.67 -20.44
N TYR A 293 -31.16 2.47 -20.22
CA TYR A 293 -31.79 1.17 -20.13
C TYR A 293 -32.82 1.00 -21.24
N LYS A 294 -32.89 -0.22 -21.77
CA LYS A 294 -34.03 -0.68 -22.55
C LYS A 294 -34.96 -1.46 -21.61
N ILE A 295 -36.20 -1.01 -21.50
CA ILE A 295 -37.24 -1.64 -20.67
C ILE A 295 -37.70 -2.91 -21.38
N LYS A 296 -37.51 -4.08 -20.75
CA LYS A 296 -37.84 -5.38 -21.38
C LYS A 296 -39.33 -5.55 -21.68
N ARG A 297 -40.19 -4.93 -20.87
CA ARG A 297 -41.65 -5.04 -20.99
C ARG A 297 -42.21 -4.50 -22.31
N ASN A 298 -41.66 -3.38 -22.81
CA ASN A 298 -42.25 -2.61 -23.90
C ASN A 298 -41.21 -2.04 -24.88
N ASP A 299 -39.97 -2.49 -24.79
CA ASP A 299 -38.82 -2.04 -25.59
C ASP A 299 -38.50 -0.53 -25.53
N SER A 300 -39.14 0.22 -24.64
CA SER A 300 -38.90 1.66 -24.51
C SER A 300 -37.51 1.95 -23.96
N ILE A 301 -36.87 2.98 -24.49
CA ILE A 301 -35.61 3.50 -23.98
C ILE A 301 -35.87 4.49 -22.84
N TYR A 302 -35.23 4.22 -21.71
CA TYR A 302 -35.15 5.10 -20.55
C TYR A 302 -33.70 5.51 -20.34
N ASP A 303 -33.41 6.79 -20.50
CA ASP A 303 -32.09 7.34 -20.29
C ASP A 303 -32.14 8.61 -19.45
N THR A 304 -31.20 8.74 -18.54
CA THR A 304 -31.18 9.86 -17.58
C THR A 304 -29.81 10.00 -16.96
N PHE A 305 -29.52 11.21 -16.48
CA PHE A 305 -28.50 11.36 -15.44
C PHE A 305 -28.99 10.76 -14.13
N TRP A 306 -28.06 10.22 -13.37
CA TRP A 306 -28.29 9.69 -12.04
C TRP A 306 -27.28 10.26 -11.06
N MET A 307 -27.65 10.22 -9.79
CA MET A 307 -26.73 10.50 -8.70
C MET A 307 -26.81 9.40 -7.64
N ALA A 308 -25.73 9.21 -6.89
CA ALA A 308 -25.75 8.37 -5.71
C ALA A 308 -25.07 9.08 -4.55
N HIS A 309 -25.58 8.86 -3.34
CA HIS A 309 -24.90 9.21 -2.11
C HIS A 309 -24.55 7.93 -1.36
N VAL A 310 -23.31 7.80 -0.94
CA VAL A 310 -22.77 6.60 -0.30
C VAL A 310 -22.04 6.98 0.96
N THR A 311 -22.34 6.32 2.07
CA THR A 311 -21.54 6.42 3.30
C THR A 311 -20.72 5.16 3.48
N ILE A 312 -19.52 5.32 4.03
CA ILE A 312 -18.51 4.27 4.16
C ILE A 312 -18.04 4.21 5.61
N LYS A 313 -17.99 2.99 6.13
CA LYS A 313 -17.47 2.68 7.45
C LYS A 313 -16.57 1.47 7.36
N ASN A 314 -15.41 1.55 8.01
CA ASN A 314 -14.44 0.44 8.07
C ASN A 314 -14.06 -0.14 6.69
N GLY A 315 -13.97 0.72 5.66
CA GLY A 315 -13.59 0.31 4.31
C GLY A 315 -14.71 -0.39 3.52
N LYS A 316 -15.97 -0.29 3.98
CA LYS A 316 -17.14 -0.88 3.33
C LYS A 316 -18.29 0.13 3.20
N LEU A 317 -19.12 -0.04 2.17
CA LEU A 317 -20.35 0.74 2.00
C LEU A 317 -21.32 0.42 3.13
N LEU A 318 -21.66 1.42 3.95
CA LEU A 318 -22.62 1.31 5.05
C LEU A 318 -24.02 1.76 4.65
N SER A 319 -24.12 2.79 3.80
CA SER A 319 -25.39 3.16 3.17
C SER A 319 -25.18 3.59 1.73
N TYR A 320 -26.22 3.40 0.92
CA TYR A 320 -26.26 3.79 -0.48
C TYR A 320 -27.65 4.33 -0.80
N ARG A 321 -27.73 5.51 -1.43
CA ARG A 321 -28.99 6.08 -1.91
C ARG A 321 -28.85 6.48 -3.37
N PHE A 322 -29.64 5.88 -4.24
CA PHE A 322 -29.70 6.20 -5.65
C PHE A 322 -30.69 7.33 -5.93
N PHE A 323 -30.44 8.15 -6.95
CA PHE A 323 -31.32 9.20 -7.43
C PHE A 323 -31.32 9.17 -8.95
N LYS A 324 -32.50 9.23 -9.57
CA LYS A 324 -32.69 9.27 -11.02
C LYS A 324 -34.05 9.91 -11.34
N ASP A 325 -34.31 10.26 -12.60
CA ASP A 325 -35.61 10.77 -13.02
C ASP A 325 -36.68 9.67 -12.95
N THR A 326 -37.47 9.67 -11.88
CA THR A 326 -38.55 8.70 -11.67
C THR A 326 -39.77 8.99 -12.51
N ALA A 327 -40.10 10.26 -12.75
CA ALA A 327 -41.26 10.63 -13.55
C ALA A 327 -41.09 10.12 -14.99
N LEU A 328 -39.89 10.28 -15.56
CA LEU A 328 -39.57 9.75 -16.88
C LEU A 328 -39.64 8.21 -16.91
N LEU A 329 -39.15 7.53 -15.88
CA LEU A 329 -39.22 6.07 -15.83
C LEU A 329 -40.68 5.61 -15.79
N GLU A 330 -41.50 6.17 -14.91
CA GLU A 330 -42.91 5.81 -14.74
C GLU A 330 -43.72 6.11 -16.03
N GLU A 331 -43.45 7.21 -16.73
CA GLU A 331 -44.02 7.52 -18.05
C GLU A 331 -43.63 6.48 -19.11
N LYS A 332 -42.35 6.08 -19.16
CA LYS A 332 -41.87 5.10 -20.17
C LYS A 332 -42.34 3.70 -19.86
N TYR A 333 -42.46 3.33 -18.58
CA TYR A 333 -42.86 2.00 -18.15
C TYR A 333 -44.38 1.76 -18.29
N SER A 334 -45.18 2.82 -18.28
CA SER A 334 -46.64 2.77 -18.45
C SER A 334 -47.10 2.76 -19.91
N LYS A 335 -46.22 3.04 -20.87
CA LYS A 335 -46.50 2.91 -22.32
C LYS A 335 -46.62 1.42 -22.67
N CYS A 336 -47.84 0.95 -22.85
CA CYS A 336 -48.14 -0.37 -23.43
C CYS A 336 -48.18 -0.29 -24.95
#